data_AF-A0A6P0KAW8-F1
#
_entry.id   AF-A0A6P0KAW8-F1
#
_cell.length_a   1.000
_cell.length_b   1.000
_cell.length_c   1.000
_cell.angle_alpha   90.00
_cell.angle_beta   90.00
_cell.angle_gamma   90.00
#
_symmetry.space_group_name_H-M   'P 1'
#
loop_
_entity.id
_entity.type
_entity.pdbx_description
1 polymer ?
#
loop_
_entity_poly.entity_id
_entity_poly.type
_entity_poly.pdbx_seq_one_letter_code
_entity_poly.pdbx_strand_id
1 'polypeptide(L)' 'MEVNDLGFVATILFVLVPSVFLLILYIQTASREGS' A
#
# COMPACT_ATOMS: atom_id res chain seq x y z
N MET A 1 17.10 23.31 -0.65
CA MET A 1 16.42 22.79 -1.85
C MET A 1 14.95 23.09 -1.68
N GLU A 2 14.34 23.77 -2.65
CA GLU A 2 12.88 23.89 -2.70
C GLU A 2 12.32 22.55 -3.19
N VAL A 3 11.38 21.97 -2.44
CA VAL A 3 10.75 20.69 -2.74
C VAL A 3 9.25 20.90 -2.92
N ASN A 4 8.59 19.98 -3.64
CA ASN A 4 7.14 20.01 -3.75
C ASN A 4 6.50 19.57 -2.43
N ASP A 5 5.76 20.46 -1.78
CA ASP A 5 5.04 20.19 -0.52
C ASP A 5 4.09 19.00 -0.62
N LEU A 6 3.46 18.80 -1.79
CA LEU A 6 2.58 17.66 -2.04
C LEU A 6 3.33 16.37 -2.36
N GLY A 7 4.62 16.47 -2.73
CA GLY A 7 5.43 15.32 -3.12
C GLY A 7 5.54 14.28 -2.01
N PHE A 8 5.63 14.72 -0.75
CA PHE A 8 5.71 13.81 0.39
C PHE A 8 4.46 12.94 0.54
N VAL A 9 3.28 13.57 0.54
CA VAL A 9 2.00 12.86 0.66
C VAL A 9 1.74 12.00 -0.57
N ALA A 10 2.07 12.50 -1.77
CA ALA A 10 1.91 11.76 -3.01
C ALA A 10 2.74 10.46 -3.02
N THR A 11 4.00 10.50 -2.57
CA THR A 11 4.85 9.30 -2.49
C THR A 11 4.34 8.31 -1.44
N ILE A 12 3.87 8.78 -0.29
CA ILE A 12 3.28 7.92 0.74
C ILE A 12 2.06 7.19 0.19
N LEU A 13 1.11 7.92 -0.41
CA LEU A 13 -0.10 7.33 -0.96
C LEU A 13 0.22 6.37 -2.13
N PHE A 14 1.17 6.73 -2.98
CA PHE A 14 1.60 5.90 -4.10
C PHE A 14 2.14 4.54 -3.65
N VAL A 15 2.87 4.48 -2.53
CA VAL A 15 3.41 3.22 -2.01
C VAL A 15 2.37 2.48 -1.18
N LEU A 16 1.73 3.15 -0.22
CA LEU A 16 0.90 2.48 0.79
C LEU A 16 -0.43 1.98 0.23
N VAL A 17 -1.08 2.73 -0.67
CA VAL A 17 -2.38 2.33 -1.23
C VAL A 17 -2.30 0.99 -1.96
N PRO A 18 -1.41 0.79 -2.97
CA PRO A 18 -1.31 -0.51 -3.63
C PRO A 18 -0.71 -1.59 -2.72
N SER A 19 0.20 -1.26 -1.81
CA SER A 19 0.79 -2.25 -0.89
C SER A 19 -0.26 -2.83 0.05
N VAL A 20 -1.07 -1.97 0.68
CA VAL A 20 -2.16 -2.41 1.57
C VAL A 20 -3.20 -3.22 0.79
N PHE A 21 -3.54 -2.80 -0.43
CA PHE A 21 -4.44 -3.58 -1.30
C PHE A 21 -3.93 -5.01 -1.53
N LEU A 22 -2.65 -5.17 -1.89
CA LEU A 22 -2.05 -6.49 -2.10
C LEU A 22 -1.97 -7.30 -0.80
N LEU A 23 -1.63 -6.68 0.33
CA LEU A 23 -1.60 -7.34 1.63
C LEU A 23 -2.99 -7.87 2.02
N ILE A 24 -4.04 -7.10 1.78
CA ILE A 24 -5.43 -7.53 2.02
C ILE A 24 -5.78 -8.76 1.17
N LEU A 25 -5.42 -8.76 -0.11
CA LEU A 25 -5.65 -9.93 -0.97
C LEU A 25 -4.87 -11.15 -0.49
N TYR A 26 -3.58 -10.96 -0.17
CA TYR A 26 -2.72 -12.03 0.33
C TYR A 26 -3.28 -12.66 1.61
N ILE A 27 -3.67 -11.85 2.60
CA ILE A 27 -4.23 -12.34 3.87
C ILE A 27 -5.51 -13.15 3.61
N GLN A 28 -6.40 -12.67 2.75
CA GLN A 28 -7.63 -13.38 2.41
C GLN A 28 -7.35 -14.71 1.70
N THR A 29 -6.37 -14.76 0.80
CA THR A 29 -5.97 -16.01 0.12
C THR A 29 -5.38 -17.00 1.12
N ALA A 30 -4.39 -16.57 1.92
CA ALA A 30 -3.74 -17.43 2.91
C ALA A 30 -4.73 -17.98 3.97
N SER A 31 -5.70 -17.16 4.39
CA SER A 31 -6.76 -17.59 5.31
C SER A 31 -7.69 -18.66 4.71
N ARG A 32 -7.85 -18.71 3.39
CA ARG A 32 -8.68 -19.72 2.70
C ARG A 32 -7.91 -21.02 2.45
N GLU A 33 -6.61 -20.94 2.18
CA GLU A 33 -5.75 -22.10 1.97
C GLU A 33 -5.44 -22.87 3.27
N GLY A 34 -5.46 -22.18 4.42
CA GLY A 34 -5.22 -22.79 5.73
C GLY A 34 -6.45 -23.42 6.41
N SER A 35 -7.63 -23.39 5.78
CA SER A 35 -8.87 -24.02 6.25
C SER A 35 -9.19 -25.29 5.47
#